data_AF-A0A2Z6P2V1-F1
#
_entry.id   AF-A0A2Z6P2V1-F1
#
_cell.length_a   1.000
_cell.length_b   1.000
_cell.length_c   1.000
_cell.angle_alpha   90.00
_cell.angle_beta   90.00
_cell.angle_gamma   90.00
#
_symmetry.space_group_name_H-M   'P 1'
#
loop_
_entity.id
_entity.type
_entity.pdbx_description
1 polymer ?
#
loop_
_entity_poly.entity_id
_entity_poly.type
_entity_poly.pdbx_seq_one_letter_code
_entity_poly.pdbx_strand_id
1 'polypeptide(L)'
;MLEIGFLEDIFNIPQYWKSRKYNQPNNWLQTWLTREIQALTQEEDVDIIVHHIFGVVKPLWTSREQKSHINAPEKKQEEFKMSVSEAARPFLGARTDRFVYEIQLFLASGLNIEAYDAVYIQRLGWSSPGENTEVSQNELVDRTTVIPYLYIFDGDSDGNE
;
A
#
# COMPACT_ATOMS: atom_id res chain seq x y z
N MET A 1 4.59 16.64 -4.89
CA MET A 1 3.68 16.70 -3.73
C MET A 1 2.42 15.95 -4.16
N LEU A 2 2.33 14.64 -3.92
CA LEU A 2 1.20 13.82 -4.37
C LEU A 2 0.13 13.78 -3.27
N GLU A 3 -1.08 14.20 -3.61
CA GLU A 3 -2.22 14.34 -2.69
C GLU A 3 -2.71 12.97 -2.21
N ILE A 4 -2.37 12.64 -0.96
CA ILE A 4 -2.86 11.48 -0.20
C ILE A 4 -4.40 11.45 -0.08
N GLY A 5 -5.08 12.59 -0.29
CA GLY A 5 -6.54 12.69 -0.21
C GLY A 5 -7.30 11.97 -1.34
N PHE A 6 -6.65 11.55 -2.43
CA PHE A 6 -7.35 11.07 -3.62
C PHE A 6 -7.74 9.58 -3.59
N LEU A 7 -7.15 8.79 -2.67
CA LEU A 7 -7.45 7.36 -2.50
C LEU A 7 -8.41 7.07 -1.33
N GLU A 8 -8.57 8.02 -0.38
CA GLU A 8 -9.52 7.91 0.75
C GLU A 8 -10.97 7.78 0.27
N ASP A 9 -11.29 8.38 -0.88
CA ASP A 9 -12.66 8.45 -1.41
C ASP A 9 -13.14 7.11 -2.02
N ILE A 10 -12.20 6.21 -2.39
CA ILE A 10 -12.52 4.91 -2.99
C ILE A 10 -12.55 3.81 -1.93
N PHE A 11 -11.50 3.74 -1.11
CA PHE A 11 -11.38 2.74 -0.05
C PHE A 11 -11.65 3.42 1.27
N ASN A 12 -12.91 3.33 1.70
CA ASN A 12 -13.38 3.98 2.92
C ASN A 12 -12.79 3.28 4.16
N ILE A 13 -11.58 3.68 4.55
CA ILE A 13 -10.85 3.20 5.73
C ILE A 13 -11.75 3.29 6.98
N PRO A 14 -12.43 4.41 7.27
CA PRO A 14 -13.38 4.48 8.39
C PRO A 14 -14.45 3.38 8.34
N GLN A 15 -15.03 3.13 7.16
CA GLN A 15 -16.06 2.10 6.98
C GLN A 15 -15.50 0.69 7.15
N TYR A 16 -14.27 0.42 6.75
CA TYR A 16 -13.58 -0.86 6.98
C TYR A 16 -13.49 -1.18 8.49
N TRP A 17 -13.04 -0.21 9.29
CA TRP A 17 -12.94 -0.34 10.74
C TRP A 17 -14.30 -0.47 11.41
N LYS A 18 -15.29 0.36 11.01
CA LYS A 18 -16.68 0.30 11.50
C LYS A 18 -17.36 -1.03 11.19
N SER A 19 -17.13 -1.57 10.00
CA SER A 19 -17.70 -2.84 9.53
C SER A 19 -16.98 -4.07 10.09
N ARG A 20 -15.90 -3.87 10.87
CA ARG A 20 -15.07 -4.94 11.47
C ARG A 20 -14.56 -5.96 10.44
N LYS A 21 -14.32 -5.50 9.20
CA LYS A 21 -13.85 -6.34 8.09
C LYS A 21 -12.44 -6.89 8.32
N TYR A 22 -11.67 -6.30 9.25
CA TYR A 22 -10.39 -6.82 9.75
C TYR A 22 -10.47 -8.22 10.37
N ASN A 23 -11.66 -8.76 10.62
CA ASN A 23 -11.83 -10.14 11.08
C ASN A 23 -11.54 -11.18 9.98
N GLN A 24 -11.45 -10.78 8.71
CA GLN A 24 -11.11 -11.68 7.62
C GLN A 24 -9.60 -11.67 7.34
N PRO A 25 -8.96 -12.85 7.23
CA PRO A 25 -7.55 -12.91 6.88
C PRO A 25 -7.36 -12.44 5.43
N ASN A 26 -6.45 -11.48 5.23
CA ASN A 26 -6.01 -11.11 3.89
C ASN A 26 -4.79 -11.96 3.49
N ASN A 27 -5.02 -12.96 2.64
CA ASN A 27 -3.98 -13.87 2.15
C ASN A 27 -2.91 -13.16 1.30
N TRP A 28 -3.19 -11.94 0.83
CA TRP A 28 -2.29 -11.14 0.01
C TRP A 28 -1.44 -10.15 0.82
N LEU A 29 -1.72 -9.97 2.12
CA LEU A 29 -0.98 -8.98 2.93
C LEU A 29 0.52 -9.29 2.96
N GLN A 30 0.90 -10.56 3.11
CA GLN A 30 2.32 -10.90 3.20
C GLN A 30 3.05 -10.56 1.88
N THR A 31 2.48 -10.93 0.73
CA THR A 31 3.02 -10.60 -0.60
C THR A 31 3.08 -9.09 -0.82
N TRP A 32 2.03 -8.36 -0.44
CA TRP A 32 1.99 -6.91 -0.52
C TRP A 32 3.06 -6.26 0.35
N LEU A 33 3.22 -6.71 1.60
CA LEU A 33 4.26 -6.23 2.53
C LEU A 33 5.66 -6.43 1.96
N THR A 34 5.96 -7.61 1.40
CA THR A 34 7.25 -7.88 0.76
C THR A 34 7.53 -6.85 -0.33
N ARG A 35 6.59 -6.66 -1.26
CA ARG A 35 6.77 -5.71 -2.37
C ARG A 35 6.93 -4.26 -1.89
N GLU A 36 6.08 -3.84 -0.96
CA GLU A 36 6.07 -2.46 -0.47
C GLU A 36 7.36 -2.15 0.30
N ILE A 37 7.84 -3.08 1.14
CA ILE A 37 9.08 -2.90 1.89
C ILE A 37 10.27 -2.90 0.92
N GLN A 38 10.35 -3.82 -0.04
CA GLN A 38 11.40 -3.83 -1.07
C GLN A 38 11.43 -2.50 -1.85
N ALA A 39 10.27 -1.96 -2.22
CA ALA A 39 10.20 -0.67 -2.91
C ALA A 39 10.65 0.51 -2.02
N LEU A 40 10.36 0.44 -0.71
CA LEU A 40 10.70 1.49 0.25
C LEU A 40 12.14 1.41 0.75
N THR A 41 12.77 0.24 0.84
CA THR A 41 14.15 0.06 1.32
C THR A 41 15.15 -0.09 0.18
N GLN A 42 14.69 -0.47 -1.02
CA GLN A 42 15.53 -0.90 -2.15
C GLN A 42 16.39 -2.14 -1.82
N GLU A 43 15.99 -2.92 -0.82
CA GLU A 43 16.63 -4.15 -0.40
C GLU A 43 15.80 -5.36 -0.85
N GLU A 44 16.46 -6.45 -1.25
CA GLU A 44 15.78 -7.67 -1.69
C GLU A 44 15.42 -8.59 -0.51
N ASP A 45 16.33 -8.70 0.48
CA ASP A 45 16.17 -9.53 1.68
C ASP A 45 15.39 -8.79 2.78
N VAL A 46 14.07 -8.77 2.63
CA VAL A 46 13.15 -8.10 3.55
C VAL A 46 12.35 -9.07 4.42
N ASP A 47 12.61 -10.38 4.31
CA ASP A 47 11.77 -11.42 4.90
C ASP A 47 11.65 -11.29 6.42
N ILE A 48 12.74 -10.91 7.10
CA ILE A 48 12.76 -10.66 8.55
C ILE A 48 11.85 -9.49 8.91
N ILE A 49 11.91 -8.41 8.13
CA ILE A 49 11.12 -7.19 8.35
C ILE A 49 9.64 -7.47 8.08
N VAL A 50 9.33 -8.13 6.96
CA VAL A 50 7.99 -8.58 6.59
C VAL A 50 7.41 -9.46 7.70
N HIS A 51 8.18 -10.44 8.17
CA HIS A 51 7.72 -11.34 9.21
C HIS A 51 7.48 -10.63 10.54
N HIS A 52 8.33 -9.67 10.90
CA HIS A 52 8.15 -8.85 12.10
C HIS A 52 6.86 -8.03 12.03
N ILE A 53 6.65 -7.28 10.94
CA ILE A 53 5.45 -6.44 10.76
C ILE A 53 4.19 -7.29 10.64
N PHE A 54 4.23 -8.36 9.84
CA PHE A 54 3.10 -9.29 9.70
C PHE A 54 2.75 -9.97 11.03
N GLY A 55 3.76 -10.33 11.82
CA GLY A 55 3.62 -10.88 13.17
C GLY A 55 2.96 -9.91 14.16
N VAL A 56 3.12 -8.59 13.97
CA VAL A 56 2.42 -7.55 14.75
C VAL A 56 0.98 -7.36 14.26
N VAL A 57 0.74 -7.43 12.95
CA VAL A 57 -0.59 -7.21 12.35
C VAL A 57 -1.54 -8.39 12.59
N LYS A 58 -1.08 -9.63 12.44
CA LYS A 58 -1.92 -10.83 12.49
C LYS A 58 -2.69 -11.01 13.82
N PRO A 59 -2.10 -10.77 15.01
CA PRO A 59 -2.82 -10.80 16.28
C PRO A 59 -3.92 -9.75 16.39
N LEU A 60 -3.76 -8.57 15.77
CA LEU A 60 -4.76 -7.50 15.80
C LEU A 60 -6.07 -7.92 15.10
N TRP A 61 -5.97 -8.81 14.11
CA TRP A 61 -7.11 -9.44 13.43
C TRP A 61 -7.66 -10.66 14.17
N THR A 62 -6.76 -11.46 14.74
CA THR A 62 -7.10 -12.74 15.39
C THR A 62 -7.50 -12.57 16.86
N SER A 63 -7.46 -11.36 17.42
CA SER A 63 -8.02 -11.04 18.73
C SER A 63 -9.55 -11.13 18.68
N ARG A 64 -10.03 -12.36 18.61
CA ARG A 64 -11.34 -12.77 18.12
C ARG A 64 -12.45 -12.51 19.13
N GLU A 65 -12.19 -12.50 20.43
CA GLU A 65 -13.29 -12.72 21.38
C GLU A 65 -13.29 -11.89 22.68
N GLN A 66 -12.17 -11.34 23.17
CA GLN A 66 -12.18 -10.83 24.56
C GLN A 66 -12.41 -9.31 24.72
N LYS A 67 -12.17 -8.49 23.69
CA LYS A 67 -12.30 -7.01 23.78
C LYS A 67 -13.05 -6.34 22.62
N SER A 68 -13.49 -7.10 21.62
CA SER A 68 -14.13 -6.55 20.42
C SER A 68 -15.47 -5.86 20.72
N HIS A 69 -16.20 -6.30 21.75
CA HIS A 69 -17.42 -5.62 22.21
C HIS A 69 -17.17 -4.35 23.05
N ILE A 70 -15.96 -4.16 23.58
CA ILE A 70 -15.65 -3.09 24.55
C ILE A 70 -14.91 -1.93 23.88
N ASN A 71 -14.08 -2.21 22.88
CA ASN A 71 -13.27 -1.18 22.22
C ASN A 71 -14.00 -0.60 20.99
N ALA A 72 -14.12 0.72 20.96
CA ALA A 72 -14.58 1.47 19.79
C ALA A 72 -13.68 1.20 18.58
N PRO A 73 -14.22 1.11 17.35
CA PRO A 73 -13.44 0.83 16.14
C PRO A 73 -12.31 1.85 15.92
N GLU A 74 -12.49 3.10 16.35
CA GLU A 74 -11.50 4.17 16.30
C GLU A 74 -10.28 3.84 17.17
N LYS A 75 -10.49 3.30 18.38
CA LYS A 75 -9.41 2.91 19.28
C LYS A 75 -8.61 1.73 18.72
N LYS A 76 -9.28 0.77 18.09
CA LYS A 76 -8.59 -0.34 17.41
C LYS A 76 -7.76 0.15 16.21
N GLN A 77 -8.26 1.13 15.47
CA GLN A 77 -7.50 1.74 14.38
C GLN A 77 -6.25 2.45 14.91
N GLU A 78 -6.36 3.20 16.01
CA GLU A 78 -5.24 3.88 16.62
C GLU A 78 -4.18 2.90 17.17
N GLU A 79 -4.62 1.86 17.88
CA GLU A 79 -3.75 0.76 18.34
C GLU A 79 -3.01 0.11 17.16
N PHE A 80 -3.72 -0.17 16.06
CA PHE A 80 -3.11 -0.70 14.84
C PHE A 80 -2.05 0.24 14.26
N LYS A 81 -2.39 1.52 14.09
CA LYS A 81 -1.45 2.52 13.57
C LYS A 81 -0.19 2.61 14.42
N MET A 82 -0.35 2.63 15.75
CA MET A 82 0.76 2.69 16.70
C MET A 82 1.64 1.46 16.60
N SER A 83 1.07 0.25 16.68
CA SER A 83 1.85 -0.99 16.63
C SER A 83 2.57 -1.19 15.30
N VAL A 84 1.91 -0.90 14.17
CA VAL A 84 2.56 -0.98 12.85
C VAL A 84 3.64 0.08 12.70
N SER A 85 3.39 1.30 13.18
CA SER A 85 4.40 2.36 13.18
C SER A 85 5.61 1.96 14.02
N GLU A 86 5.44 1.43 15.22
CA GLU A 86 6.56 1.02 16.08
C GLU A 86 7.36 -0.12 15.46
N ALA A 87 6.70 -1.09 14.82
CA ALA A 87 7.35 -2.20 14.15
C ALA A 87 8.11 -1.77 12.89
N ALA A 88 7.57 -0.82 12.12
CA ALA A 88 8.14 -0.40 10.85
C ALA A 88 9.16 0.74 10.98
N ARG A 89 9.06 1.57 12.01
CA ARG A 89 9.92 2.75 12.22
C ARG A 89 11.42 2.48 12.21
N PRO A 90 11.94 1.39 12.81
CA PRO A 90 13.36 1.07 12.76
C PRO A 90 13.89 0.82 11.35
N PHE A 91 13.03 0.41 10.42
CA PHE A 91 13.39 0.01 9.06
C PHE A 91 13.07 1.10 8.02
N LEU A 92 11.91 1.76 8.16
CA LEU A 92 11.41 2.71 7.16
C LEU A 92 11.69 4.18 7.51
N GLY A 93 12.06 4.48 8.76
CA GLY A 93 12.37 5.83 9.22
C GLY A 93 11.26 6.84 8.89
N ALA A 94 11.58 7.88 8.12
CA ALA A 94 10.64 8.92 7.71
C ALA A 94 9.51 8.43 6.78
N ARG A 95 9.62 7.22 6.20
CA ARG A 95 8.59 6.65 5.30
C ARG A 95 7.49 5.90 6.06
N THR A 96 7.65 5.73 7.37
CA THR A 96 6.75 4.95 8.23
C THR A 96 5.32 5.46 8.22
N ASP A 97 5.11 6.77 8.32
CA ASP A 97 3.76 7.35 8.35
C ASP A 97 2.98 7.06 7.06
N ARG A 98 3.66 7.16 5.92
CA ARG A 98 3.09 6.81 4.62
C ARG A 98 2.80 5.31 4.52
N PHE A 99 3.73 4.48 4.95
CA PHE A 99 3.54 3.02 4.96
C PHE A 99 2.34 2.59 5.82
N VAL A 100 2.18 3.17 7.01
CA VAL A 100 1.04 2.92 7.90
C VAL A 100 -0.29 3.35 7.27
N TYR A 101 -0.27 4.37 6.42
CA TYR A 101 -1.44 4.78 5.66
C TYR A 101 -1.75 3.79 4.52
N GLU A 102 -0.75 3.44 3.69
CA GLU A 102 -0.89 2.54 2.55
C GLU A 102 -1.36 1.13 2.96
N ILE A 103 -0.84 0.59 4.07
CA ILE A 103 -1.31 -0.73 4.57
C ILE A 103 -2.77 -0.69 4.98
N GLN A 104 -3.27 0.42 5.54
CA GLN A 104 -4.69 0.57 5.86
C GLN A 104 -5.54 0.65 4.60
N LEU A 105 -5.03 1.33 3.56
CA LEU A 105 -5.70 1.45 2.27
C LEU A 105 -5.83 0.08 1.57
N PHE A 106 -4.73 -0.67 1.52
CA PHE A 106 -4.71 -2.03 0.98
C PHE A 106 -5.70 -2.95 1.71
N LEU A 107 -5.69 -2.91 3.04
CA LEU A 107 -6.62 -3.72 3.85
C LEU A 107 -8.08 -3.28 3.68
N ALA A 108 -8.35 -1.98 3.61
CA ALA A 108 -9.68 -1.45 3.39
C ALA A 108 -10.23 -1.80 2.00
N SER A 109 -9.36 -1.95 0.99
CA SER A 109 -9.75 -2.37 -0.36
C SER A 109 -10.31 -3.80 -0.38
N GLY A 110 -9.73 -4.71 0.42
CA GLY A 110 -10.04 -6.13 0.37
C GLY A 110 -9.75 -6.77 -1.01
N LEU A 111 -8.99 -6.10 -1.86
CA LEU A 111 -8.62 -6.55 -3.19
C LEU A 111 -7.40 -7.47 -3.13
N ASN A 112 -7.20 -8.25 -4.20
CA ASN A 112 -5.89 -8.86 -4.45
C ASN A 112 -4.89 -7.78 -4.89
N ILE A 113 -3.61 -8.16 -4.93
CA ILE A 113 -2.54 -7.22 -5.23
C ILE A 113 -2.67 -6.62 -6.64
N GLU A 114 -3.12 -7.41 -7.62
CA GLU A 114 -3.25 -6.97 -9.01
C GLU A 114 -4.40 -5.98 -9.21
N ALA A 115 -5.56 -6.22 -8.58
CA ALA A 115 -6.70 -5.31 -8.66
C ALA A 115 -6.45 -4.03 -7.85
N TYR A 116 -5.74 -4.14 -6.72
CA TYR A 116 -5.29 -2.97 -5.97
C TYR A 116 -4.39 -2.08 -6.84
N ASP A 117 -3.39 -2.67 -7.51
CA ASP A 117 -2.50 -1.94 -8.40
C ASP A 117 -3.25 -1.31 -9.57
N ALA A 118 -4.19 -2.03 -10.19
CA ALA A 118 -4.98 -1.51 -11.30
C ALA A 118 -5.75 -0.24 -10.90
N VAL A 119 -6.37 -0.24 -9.71
CA VAL A 119 -7.07 0.94 -9.17
C VAL A 119 -6.09 2.06 -8.84
N TYR A 120 -4.94 1.73 -8.23
CA TYR A 120 -3.89 2.68 -7.89
C TYR A 120 -3.35 3.39 -9.14
N ILE A 121 -3.06 2.65 -10.20
CA ILE A 121 -2.56 3.15 -11.49
C ILE A 121 -3.63 3.93 -12.25
N GLN A 122 -4.85 3.40 -12.38
CA GLN A 122 -5.96 4.10 -13.04
C GLN A 122 -6.19 5.48 -12.43
N ARG A 123 -6.08 5.58 -11.10
CA ARG A 123 -6.40 6.80 -10.35
C ARG A 123 -5.25 7.81 -10.29
N LEU A 124 -3.99 7.38 -10.42
CA LEU A 124 -2.81 8.24 -10.59
C LEU A 124 -2.80 9.02 -11.93
N GLY A 125 -3.85 8.91 -12.74
CA GLY A 125 -3.95 9.56 -14.04
C GLY A 125 -3.32 8.77 -15.18
N TRP A 126 -2.87 7.53 -14.93
CA TRP A 126 -2.50 6.57 -15.97
C TRP A 126 -3.71 5.78 -16.48
N SER A 127 -4.92 6.34 -16.36
CA SER A 127 -6.03 5.84 -17.17
C SER A 127 -5.60 5.97 -18.63
N SER A 128 -5.23 4.86 -19.26
CA SER A 128 -4.94 4.81 -20.68
C SER A 128 -6.09 5.52 -21.42
N PRO A 129 -5.85 6.56 -22.22
CA PRO A 129 -6.89 7.08 -23.09
C PRO A 129 -7.12 6.03 -24.18
N GLY A 130 -8.04 5.09 -23.95
CA GLY A 130 -8.21 4.01 -24.92
C GLY A 130 -9.14 2.88 -24.53
N GLU A 131 -10.29 3.15 -23.92
CA GLU A 131 -11.41 2.23 -24.03
C GLU A 131 -12.68 3.06 -24.22
N ASN A 132 -12.95 3.39 -25.49
CA ASN A 132 -14.26 3.43 -26.12
C ASN A 132 -14.12 3.89 -27.58
N THR A 133 -14.20 2.91 -28.49
CA THR A 133 -14.94 3.02 -29.77
C THR A 133 -14.28 3.75 -30.94
N GLU A 134 -13.74 2.93 -31.85
CA GLU A 134 -13.95 2.88 -33.31
C GLU A 134 -12.70 2.84 -34.21
N VAL A 135 -12.83 1.96 -35.21
CA VAL A 135 -11.84 1.43 -36.14
C VAL A 135 -11.13 2.50 -36.96
N SER A 136 -9.80 2.41 -37.02
CA SER A 136 -9.08 2.38 -38.31
C SER A 136 -7.71 1.74 -38.13
N GLN A 137 -7.50 0.66 -38.88
CA GLN A 137 -6.18 0.16 -39.22
C GLN A 137 -5.34 1.32 -39.75
N ASN A 138 -4.02 1.27 -39.46
CA ASN A 138 -2.90 1.97 -40.08
C ASN A 138 -2.15 2.86 -39.08
N GLU A 139 -1.17 2.26 -38.41
CA GLU A 139 0.19 2.77 -38.18
C GLU A 139 0.78 2.10 -36.94
N LEU A 140 1.60 1.10 -37.26
CA LEU A 140 2.42 0.32 -36.36
C LEU A 140 3.61 1.20 -35.96
N VAL A 141 3.45 2.00 -34.90
CA VAL A 141 4.56 2.73 -34.28
C VAL A 141 4.66 2.31 -32.82
N ASP A 142 5.49 1.28 -32.62
CA ASP A 142 6.47 1.14 -31.55
C ASP A 142 6.18 1.95 -30.28
N ARG A 143 5.31 1.40 -29.41
CA ARG A 143 5.15 1.89 -28.04
C ARG A 143 5.66 0.82 -27.09
N THR A 144 6.98 0.80 -26.95
CA THR A 144 7.69 0.19 -25.83
C THR A 144 7.01 0.61 -24.53
N THR A 145 6.45 -0.36 -23.81
CA THR A 145 5.76 -0.17 -22.53
C THR A 145 6.77 0.31 -21.49
N VAL A 146 6.99 1.62 -21.40
CA VAL A 146 7.83 2.22 -20.37
C VAL A 146 7.03 2.22 -19.07
N ILE A 147 7.25 1.18 -18.26
CA ILE A 147 6.94 1.18 -16.83
C ILE A 147 7.66 2.39 -16.22
N PRO A 148 6.99 3.35 -15.57
CA PRO A 148 7.66 4.44 -14.88
C PRO A 148 8.33 3.85 -13.64
N TYR A 149 9.60 3.47 -13.78
CA TYR A 149 10.45 3.20 -12.64
C TYR A 149 10.48 4.45 -11.76
N LEU A 150 10.23 4.22 -10.47
CA LEU A 150 10.45 5.16 -9.38
C LEU A 150 11.73 5.96 -9.63
N TYR A 151 11.60 7.28 -9.64
CA TYR A 151 12.68 8.23 -9.82
C TYR A 151 13.74 8.01 -8.73
N ILE A 152 14.80 7.29 -9.08
CA ILE A 152 16.05 7.27 -8.34
C ILE A 152 16.62 8.67 -8.53
N PHE A 153 16.78 9.42 -7.44
CA PHE A 153 17.56 10.65 -7.50
C PHE A 153 19.02 10.24 -7.72
N ASP A 154 19.49 10.39 -8.96
CA ASP A 154 20.90 10.61 -9.23
C ASP A 154 21.29 11.92 -8.53
N GLY A 155 21.89 11.79 -7.35
CA GLY A 155 22.65 12.85 -6.71
C GLY A 155 23.94 13.01 -7.49
N ASP A 156 23.90 13.86 -8.52
CA ASP A 156 25.03 14.22 -9.34
C ASP A 156 26.21 14.66 -8.46
N SER A 157 27.34 14.01 -8.68
CA SER A 157 28.63 14.35 -8.11
C SER A 157 29.24 15.44 -8.99
N ASP A 158 29.25 16.69 -8.53
CA ASP A 158 30.26 17.64 -9.00
C ASP A 158 31.29 17.87 -7.90
N GLY A 159 32.46 17.28 -8.12
CA GLY A 159 33.68 17.62 -7.43
C GLY A 159 34.46 18.62 -8.27
N ASN A 160 34.83 19.75 -7.67
CA ASN A 160 35.91 20.60 -8.13
C ASN A 160 36.66 21.23 -6.94
N GLU A 161 37.88 20.70 -6.75
CA GLU A 161 39.07 21.17 -5.99
C GLU A 161 39.00 21.42 -4.46
#